data_AF-A0A2W2B6W6-F1
#
_entry.id   AF-A0A2W2B6W6-F1
#
_cell.length_a   1.000
_cell.length_b   1.000
_cell.length_c   1.000
_cell.angle_alpha   90.00
_cell.angle_beta   90.00
_cell.angle_gamma   90.00
#
_symmetry.space_group_name_H-M   'P 1'
#
loop_
_entity.id
_entity.type
_entity.pdbx_description
1 polymer ?
#
loop_
_entity_poly.entity_id
_entity_poly.type
_entity_poly.pdbx_seq_one_letter_code
_entity_poly.pdbx_strand_id
1 'polypeptide(L)'
;ALDWIDEYGDLLGNGYISYWRRNTVNGLENQCWKDSPDSISYHDGRIPRPPRATCELQGYAYDAKIRGARLARQFWNDPAYADRLEREAAELKQRFNRDFWIPDKEYYALALDPDGNPVDALASNMGHLLWSGIVEPARAKAVTQHLLSPAMFSGWGVRTLANTEARYNPVGYHVGTVWPFDNSIIAWGL
;
A
#
# COMPACT_ATOMS: atom_id res chain seq x y z
N ALA A 1 8.19 -7.37 -18.42
CA ALA A 1 7.68 -7.76 -17.08
C ALA A 1 7.16 -6.54 -16.34
N LEU A 2 7.95 -5.46 -16.22
CA LEU A 2 7.48 -4.22 -15.59
C LEU A 2 6.35 -3.54 -16.37
N ASP A 3 6.27 -3.72 -17.69
CA ASP A 3 5.17 -3.17 -18.50
C ASP A 3 3.79 -3.69 -18.05
N TRP A 4 3.74 -4.82 -17.33
CA TRP A 4 2.49 -5.31 -16.74
C TRP A 4 1.85 -4.31 -15.77
N ILE A 5 2.68 -3.57 -15.03
CA ILE A 5 2.24 -2.56 -14.05
C ILE A 5 1.35 -1.53 -14.75
N ASP A 6 1.79 -1.04 -15.91
CA ASP A 6 1.13 0.04 -16.63
C ASP A 6 0.05 -0.47 -17.59
N GLU A 7 0.24 -1.64 -18.21
CA GLU A 7 -0.70 -2.18 -19.20
C GLU A 7 -1.90 -2.91 -18.58
N TYR A 8 -1.71 -3.61 -17.46
CA TYR A 8 -2.74 -4.48 -16.88
C TYR A 8 -3.04 -4.19 -15.41
N GLY A 9 -2.17 -3.47 -14.70
CA GLY A 9 -2.37 -3.10 -13.30
C GLY A 9 -3.37 -1.96 -13.09
N ASP A 10 -3.47 -1.05 -14.05
CA ASP A 10 -4.34 0.13 -13.97
C ASP A 10 -5.74 -0.13 -14.55
N LEU A 11 -6.58 -0.82 -13.78
CA LEU A 11 -7.95 -1.16 -14.21
C LEU A 11 -8.86 0.07 -14.40
N LEU A 12 -8.52 1.21 -13.79
CA LEU A 12 -9.34 2.42 -13.82
C LEU A 12 -8.80 3.52 -14.74
N GLY A 13 -7.60 3.34 -15.31
CA GLY A 13 -6.92 4.36 -16.10
C GLY A 13 -6.50 5.59 -15.27
N ASN A 14 -6.36 5.43 -13.95
CA ASN A 14 -6.06 6.52 -13.02
C ASN A 14 -4.59 6.53 -12.54
N GLY A 15 -3.77 5.63 -13.09
CA GLY A 15 -2.34 5.52 -12.82
C GLY A 15 -1.99 4.78 -11.53
N TYR A 16 -2.93 3.99 -10.97
CA TYR A 16 -2.71 3.15 -9.80
C TYR A 16 -3.00 1.68 -10.08
N ILE A 17 -2.19 0.79 -9.49
CA ILE A 17 -2.49 -0.63 -9.51
C ILE A 17 -3.73 -0.87 -8.67
N SER A 18 -4.77 -1.41 -9.29
CA SER A 18 -6.01 -1.78 -8.61
C SER A 18 -6.39 -3.21 -8.91
N TYR A 19 -7.16 -3.82 -8.01
CA TYR A 19 -7.60 -5.20 -8.18
C TYR A 19 -9.11 -5.34 -8.12
N TRP A 20 -9.59 -6.32 -8.89
CA TRP A 20 -10.92 -6.91 -8.76
C TRP A 20 -10.83 -8.41 -9.03
N ARG A 21 -11.53 -9.21 -8.24
CA ARG A 21 -11.54 -10.66 -8.43
C ARG A 21 -12.11 -11.00 -9.81
N ARG A 22 -11.43 -11.90 -10.52
CA ARG A 22 -11.94 -12.46 -11.80
C ARG A 22 -12.99 -13.55 -11.58
N ASN A 23 -12.78 -14.41 -10.58
CA ASN A 23 -13.77 -15.40 -10.17
C ASN A 23 -14.76 -14.76 -9.20
N THR A 24 -15.95 -14.42 -9.69
CA THR A 24 -17.00 -13.75 -8.90
C THR A 24 -17.80 -14.69 -7.99
N VAL A 25 -17.59 -16.00 -8.09
CA VAL A 25 -18.29 -17.01 -7.28
C VAL A 25 -17.48 -17.39 -6.04
N ASN A 26 -16.23 -17.81 -6.24
CA ASN A 26 -15.38 -18.35 -5.17
C ASN A 26 -14.04 -17.61 -5.01
N GLY A 27 -13.79 -16.57 -5.80
CA GLY A 27 -12.55 -15.80 -5.70
C GLY A 27 -12.52 -14.96 -4.44
N LEU A 28 -11.34 -14.89 -3.80
CA LEU A 28 -11.09 -14.03 -2.65
C LEU A 28 -11.44 -12.58 -3.00
N GLU A 29 -12.17 -11.91 -2.10
CA GLU A 29 -12.59 -10.52 -2.31
C GLU A 29 -11.39 -9.58 -2.45
N ASN A 30 -10.40 -9.77 -1.60
CA ASN A 30 -9.15 -9.03 -1.63
C ASN A 30 -8.08 -9.83 -2.39
N GLN A 31 -7.44 -9.18 -3.35
CA GLN A 31 -6.35 -9.74 -4.18
C GLN A 31 -5.02 -9.08 -3.80
N CYS A 32 -4.87 -8.74 -2.52
CA CYS A 32 -3.66 -8.23 -1.89
C CYS A 32 -3.23 -9.21 -0.80
N TRP A 33 -2.13 -8.90 -0.09
CA TRP A 33 -1.64 -9.78 0.98
C TRP A 33 -2.66 -9.96 2.11
N LYS A 34 -3.49 -8.94 2.36
CA LYS A 34 -4.61 -9.01 3.30
C LYS A 34 -5.84 -9.60 2.63
N ASP A 35 -5.79 -10.88 2.29
CA ASP A 35 -6.81 -11.52 1.44
C ASP A 35 -8.18 -11.77 2.11
N SER A 36 -8.32 -11.51 3.41
CA SER A 36 -9.60 -11.65 4.12
C SER A 36 -10.63 -10.63 3.64
N PRO A 37 -11.93 -10.99 3.51
CA PRO A 37 -12.96 -10.10 2.96
C PRO A 37 -13.14 -8.76 3.66
N ASP A 38 -12.80 -8.68 4.95
CA ASP A 38 -13.03 -7.56 5.85
C ASP A 38 -11.78 -6.71 6.13
N SER A 39 -10.64 -7.06 5.52
CA SER A 39 -9.33 -6.49 5.84
C SER A 39 -9.08 -5.09 5.29
N ILE A 40 -9.74 -4.74 4.19
CA ILE A 40 -9.69 -3.43 3.56
C ILE A 40 -11.02 -2.76 3.85
N SER A 41 -11.03 -1.86 4.84
CA SER A 41 -12.24 -1.20 5.32
C SER A 41 -11.97 0.26 5.67
N TYR A 42 -13.01 1.07 5.65
CA TYR A 42 -13.00 2.41 6.22
C TYR A 42 -12.88 2.34 7.74
N HIS A 43 -12.54 3.48 8.36
CA HIS A 43 -12.44 3.61 9.80
C HIS A 43 -13.72 3.17 10.54
N ASP A 44 -14.88 3.50 9.97
CA ASP A 44 -16.21 3.13 10.48
C ASP A 44 -16.61 1.67 10.18
N GLY A 45 -15.74 0.90 9.51
CA GLY A 45 -15.95 -0.50 9.18
C GLY A 45 -16.77 -0.75 7.91
N ARG A 46 -17.17 0.28 7.15
CA ARG A 46 -17.72 0.05 5.81
C ARG A 46 -16.66 -0.60 4.89
N ILE A 47 -17.11 -1.46 3.98
CA ILE A 47 -16.24 -2.09 2.98
C ILE A 47 -16.32 -1.29 1.67
N PRO A 48 -15.19 -0.80 1.12
CA PRO A 48 -15.18 -0.11 -0.17
C PRO A 48 -15.52 -1.07 -1.32
N ARG A 49 -16.24 -0.55 -2.32
CA ARG A 49 -16.55 -1.28 -3.56
C ARG A 49 -15.27 -1.61 -4.33
N PRO A 50 -15.24 -2.69 -5.13
CA PRO A 50 -14.15 -2.93 -6.07
C PRO A 50 -14.29 -2.04 -7.33
N PRO A 51 -13.20 -1.85 -8.10
CA PRO A 51 -11.82 -2.27 -7.80
C PRO A 51 -11.19 -1.40 -6.69
N ARG A 52 -10.19 -1.96 -5.99
CA ARG A 52 -9.50 -1.29 -4.87
C ARG A 52 -8.03 -1.10 -5.22
N ALA A 53 -7.50 0.10 -4.95
CA ALA A 53 -6.07 0.39 -5.11
C ALA A 53 -5.41 0.49 -3.72
N THR A 54 -4.88 -0.60 -3.18
CA THR A 54 -4.24 -0.59 -1.86
C THR A 54 -2.87 0.10 -1.91
N CYS A 55 -2.49 0.75 -0.82
CA CYS A 55 -1.32 1.63 -0.82
C CYS A 55 -0.01 0.87 -1.00
N GLU A 56 0.14 -0.32 -0.41
CA GLU A 56 1.37 -1.11 -0.49
C GLU A 56 1.68 -1.55 -1.92
N LEU A 57 0.67 -1.84 -2.74
CA LEU A 57 0.87 -2.20 -4.15
C LEU A 57 1.51 -1.05 -4.93
N GLN A 58 1.18 0.19 -4.59
CA GLN A 58 1.78 1.37 -5.23
C GLN A 58 3.24 1.53 -4.80
N GLY A 59 3.53 1.26 -3.51
CA GLY A 59 4.91 1.19 -3.02
C GLY A 59 5.73 0.12 -3.73
N TYR A 60 5.17 -1.07 -3.94
CA TYR A 60 5.84 -2.14 -4.68
C TYR A 60 6.08 -1.78 -6.14
N ALA A 61 5.10 -1.15 -6.79
CA ALA A 61 5.25 -0.66 -8.16
C ALA A 61 6.38 0.37 -8.28
N TYR A 62 6.44 1.31 -7.33
CA TYR A 62 7.51 2.30 -7.25
C TYR A 62 8.89 1.64 -7.08
N ASP A 63 9.06 0.78 -6.07
CA ASP A 63 10.34 0.09 -5.81
C ASP A 63 10.76 -0.78 -7.01
N ALA A 64 9.81 -1.48 -7.64
CA ALA A 64 10.06 -2.27 -8.84
C ALA A 64 10.57 -1.43 -10.01
N LYS A 65 9.98 -0.24 -10.25
CA LYS A 65 10.46 0.69 -11.30
C LYS A 65 11.86 1.23 -10.99
N ILE A 66 12.12 1.63 -9.74
CA ILE A 66 13.46 2.12 -9.33
C ILE A 66 14.54 1.04 -9.49
N ARG A 67 14.29 -0.18 -8.99
CA ARG A 67 15.24 -1.29 -9.13
C ARG A 67 15.36 -1.76 -10.58
N GLY A 68 14.26 -1.75 -11.32
CA GLY A 68 14.24 -2.02 -12.76
C GLY A 68 15.11 -1.05 -13.55
N ALA A 69 15.02 0.24 -13.25
CA ALA A 69 15.85 1.25 -13.90
C ALA A 69 17.34 1.02 -13.64
N ARG A 70 17.71 0.67 -12.40
CA ARG A 70 19.08 0.28 -12.06
C ARG A 70 19.54 -0.91 -12.91
N LEU A 71 18.69 -1.94 -13.07
CA LEU A 71 19.04 -3.10 -13.89
C LEU A 71 19.23 -2.74 -15.36
N ALA A 72 18.30 -1.93 -15.91
CA ALA A 72 18.37 -1.45 -17.29
C ALA A 72 19.66 -0.68 -17.57
N ARG A 73 20.04 0.20 -16.65
CA ARG A 73 21.26 1.02 -16.75
C ARG A 73 22.55 0.21 -16.58
N GLN A 74 22.59 -0.71 -15.61
CA GLN A 74 23.84 -1.38 -15.21
C GLN A 74 24.10 -2.69 -15.97
N PHE A 75 23.06 -3.42 -16.38
CA PHE A 75 23.21 -4.79 -16.86
C PHE A 75 22.57 -5.04 -18.23
N TRP A 76 21.53 -4.30 -18.62
CA TRP A 76 20.85 -4.52 -19.91
C TRP A 76 21.34 -3.60 -21.02
N ASN A 77 22.18 -2.60 -20.71
CA ASN A 77 22.65 -1.60 -21.65
C ASN A 77 21.49 -0.85 -22.33
N ASP A 78 20.44 -0.55 -21.56
CA ASP A 78 19.25 0.18 -22.04
C ASP A 78 19.01 1.43 -21.17
N PRO A 79 19.78 2.51 -21.39
CA PRO A 79 19.65 3.74 -20.63
C PRO A 79 18.32 4.46 -20.88
N ALA A 80 17.75 4.33 -22.09
CA ALA A 80 16.47 4.96 -22.42
C ALA A 80 15.32 4.34 -21.62
N TYR A 81 15.33 3.02 -21.45
CA TYR A 81 14.36 2.35 -20.59
C TYR A 81 14.58 2.69 -19.11
N ALA A 82 15.83 2.80 -18.65
CA ALA A 82 16.13 3.24 -17.29
C ALA A 82 15.55 4.64 -17.00
N ASP A 83 15.78 5.61 -17.90
CA ASP A 83 15.29 6.97 -17.77
C ASP A 83 13.74 7.02 -17.80
N ARG A 84 13.11 6.15 -18.60
CA ARG A 84 11.65 5.99 -18.61
C ARG A 84 11.12 5.51 -17.26
N LEU A 85 11.70 4.43 -16.71
CA LEU A 85 11.28 3.87 -15.42
C LEU A 85 11.48 4.84 -14.26
N GLU A 86 12.60 5.57 -14.23
CA GLU A 86 12.87 6.61 -13.22
C GLU A 86 11.83 7.74 -13.28
N ARG A 87 11.50 8.23 -14.48
CA ARG A 87 10.45 9.24 -14.67
C ARG A 87 9.10 8.75 -14.19
N GLU A 88 8.68 7.56 -14.63
CA GLU A 88 7.39 6.98 -14.24
C GLU A 88 7.31 6.73 -12.73
N ALA A 89 8.41 6.30 -12.09
CA ALA A 89 8.49 6.14 -10.64
C ALA A 89 8.35 7.50 -9.91
N ALA A 90 8.99 8.55 -10.42
CA ALA A 90 8.87 9.90 -9.86
C ALA A 90 7.43 10.43 -9.97
N GLU A 91 6.79 10.25 -11.13
CA GLU A 91 5.39 10.62 -11.34
C GLU A 91 4.44 9.84 -10.42
N LEU A 92 4.64 8.52 -10.28
CA LEU A 92 3.87 7.70 -9.33
C LEU A 92 4.06 8.18 -7.89
N LYS A 93 5.30 8.43 -7.46
CA LYS A 93 5.59 8.96 -6.12
C LYS A 93 4.87 10.28 -5.87
N GLN A 94 4.91 11.21 -6.82
CA GLN A 94 4.24 12.50 -6.69
C GLN A 94 2.72 12.34 -6.57
N ARG A 95 2.08 11.58 -7.47
CA ARG A 95 0.63 11.35 -7.45
C ARG A 95 0.20 10.63 -6.16
N PHE A 96 0.91 9.56 -5.79
CA PHE A 96 0.63 8.79 -4.58
C PHE A 96 0.64 9.66 -3.33
N ASN A 97 1.67 10.50 -3.18
CA ASN A 97 1.77 11.42 -2.04
C ASN A 97 0.69 12.51 -2.05
N ARG A 98 0.10 12.84 -3.19
CA ARG A 98 -1.05 13.75 -3.25
C ARG A 98 -2.35 13.04 -2.86
N ASP A 99 -2.62 11.87 -3.43
CA ASP A 99 -3.95 11.25 -3.40
C ASP A 99 -4.17 10.33 -2.18
N PHE A 100 -3.12 9.66 -1.69
CA PHE A 100 -3.24 8.72 -0.57
C PHE A 100 -3.01 9.37 0.80
N TRP A 101 -2.46 10.58 0.87
CA TRP A 101 -2.20 11.24 2.15
C TRP A 101 -3.49 11.79 2.75
N ILE A 102 -3.75 11.50 4.02
CA ILE A 102 -4.89 12.04 4.76
C ILE A 102 -4.39 13.12 5.73
N PRO A 103 -4.51 14.42 5.38
CA PRO A 103 -3.84 15.50 6.12
C PRO A 103 -4.19 15.54 7.60
N ASP A 104 -5.47 15.46 7.95
CA ASP A 104 -5.95 15.59 9.33
C ASP A 104 -5.59 14.39 10.21
N LYS A 105 -5.21 13.27 9.58
CA LYS A 105 -4.88 12.01 10.23
C LYS A 105 -3.37 11.74 10.26
N GLU A 106 -2.59 12.45 9.45
CA GLU A 106 -1.13 12.33 9.33
C GLU A 106 -0.60 10.92 8.99
N TYR A 107 -1.38 10.15 8.20
CA TYR A 107 -0.95 8.89 7.59
C TYR A 107 -1.53 8.68 6.19
N TYR A 108 -1.09 7.61 5.52
CA TYR A 108 -1.59 7.24 4.20
C TYR A 108 -2.82 6.35 4.30
N ALA A 109 -3.82 6.62 3.47
CA ALA A 109 -4.98 5.78 3.26
C ALA A 109 -4.56 4.34 2.98
N LEU A 110 -5.32 3.38 3.51
CA LEU A 110 -5.12 1.95 3.26
C LEU A 110 -5.33 1.61 1.79
N ALA A 111 -6.28 2.29 1.14
CA ALA A 111 -6.56 2.16 -0.28
C ALA A 111 -7.25 3.41 -0.83
N LEU A 112 -7.41 3.49 -2.15
CA LEU A 112 -8.44 4.28 -2.79
C LEU A 112 -9.58 3.38 -3.27
N ASP A 113 -10.80 3.87 -3.13
CA ASP A 113 -12.00 3.26 -3.74
C ASP A 113 -12.14 3.68 -5.23
N PRO A 114 -13.12 3.12 -5.97
CA PRO A 114 -13.29 3.42 -7.40
C PRO A 114 -13.58 4.88 -7.73
N ASP A 115 -14.11 5.64 -6.77
CA ASP A 115 -14.45 7.04 -6.95
C ASP A 115 -13.28 7.95 -6.52
N GLY A 116 -12.15 7.35 -6.08
CA GLY A 116 -10.96 8.06 -5.61
C GLY A 116 -11.03 8.47 -4.14
N ASN A 117 -11.99 7.96 -3.37
CA ASN A 117 -12.09 8.28 -1.94
C ASN A 117 -11.02 7.50 -1.14
N PRO A 118 -10.38 8.15 -0.15
CA PRO A 118 -9.42 7.48 0.73
C PRO A 118 -10.12 6.51 1.69
N VAL A 119 -9.75 5.24 1.62
CA VAL A 119 -10.11 4.20 2.60
C VAL A 119 -9.22 4.40 3.82
N ASP A 120 -9.82 4.93 4.89
CA ASP A 120 -9.12 5.73 5.90
C ASP A 120 -8.83 5.00 7.23
N ALA A 121 -8.94 3.67 7.26
CA ALA A 121 -8.58 2.90 8.44
C ALA A 121 -7.06 2.88 8.66
N LEU A 122 -6.65 3.02 9.93
CA LEU A 122 -5.25 2.94 10.33
C LEU A 122 -4.75 1.49 10.30
N ALA A 123 -3.84 1.20 9.39
CA ALA A 123 -3.38 -0.16 9.11
C ALA A 123 -1.86 -0.24 8.88
N SER A 124 -1.31 -1.44 9.04
CA SER A 124 0.14 -1.69 8.99
C SER A 124 0.76 -1.46 7.60
N ASN A 125 -0.05 -1.50 6.53
CA ASN A 125 0.37 -1.33 5.14
C ASN A 125 1.24 -0.10 4.91
N MET A 126 1.05 0.98 5.68
CA MET A 126 1.87 2.19 5.56
C MET A 126 3.36 1.97 5.88
N GLY A 127 3.72 0.93 6.65
CA GLY A 127 5.13 0.60 6.86
C GLY A 127 5.81 -0.04 5.65
N HIS A 128 5.05 -0.65 4.73
CA HIS A 128 5.59 -1.08 3.44
C HIS A 128 5.93 0.11 2.54
N LEU A 129 5.25 1.25 2.74
CA LEU A 129 5.55 2.50 2.02
C LEU A 129 6.90 3.09 2.47
N LEU A 130 7.26 2.93 3.74
CA LEU A 130 8.57 3.31 4.25
C LEU A 130 9.66 2.46 3.60
N TRP A 131 9.49 1.13 3.60
CA TRP A 131 10.43 0.19 2.98
C TRP A 131 10.63 0.45 1.48
N SER A 132 9.55 0.68 0.73
CA SER A 132 9.64 0.95 -0.71
C SER A 132 10.25 2.31 -1.06
N GLY A 133 10.33 3.24 -0.10
CA GLY A 133 10.86 4.59 -0.32
C GLY A 133 9.90 5.54 -1.05
N ILE A 134 8.63 5.14 -1.26
CA ILE A 134 7.63 5.98 -1.92
C ILE A 134 7.16 7.15 -1.03
N VAL A 135 7.34 7.05 0.29
CA VAL A 135 6.96 8.10 1.25
C VAL A 135 7.79 9.38 1.03
N GLU A 136 7.14 10.54 1.15
CA GLU A 136 7.81 11.84 1.19
C GLU A 136 8.62 11.97 2.49
N PRO A 137 9.91 12.38 2.47
CA PRO A 137 10.73 12.43 3.69
C PRO A 137 10.11 13.21 4.85
N ALA A 138 9.38 14.29 4.56
CA ALA A 138 8.70 15.10 5.58
C ALA A 138 7.60 14.34 6.35
N ARG A 139 7.04 13.27 5.78
CA ARG A 139 5.92 12.49 6.34
C ARG A 139 6.37 11.19 7.01
N ALA A 140 7.59 10.73 6.75
CA ALA A 140 8.11 9.47 7.29
C ALA A 140 8.05 9.40 8.82
N LYS A 141 8.32 10.53 9.50
CA LYS A 141 8.25 10.62 10.96
C LYS A 141 6.82 10.39 11.48
N ALA A 142 5.81 11.00 10.86
CA ALA A 142 4.42 10.83 11.27
C ALA A 142 3.96 9.37 11.10
N VAL A 143 4.25 8.76 9.94
CA VAL A 143 3.96 7.34 9.68
C VAL A 143 4.60 6.44 10.73
N THR A 144 5.88 6.69 11.05
CA THR A 144 6.61 5.94 12.09
C THR A 144 5.94 6.07 13.46
N GLN A 145 5.52 7.28 13.84
CA GLN A 145 4.82 7.53 15.10
C GLN A 145 3.49 6.77 15.18
N HIS A 146 2.74 6.69 14.07
CA HIS A 146 1.52 5.88 14.04
C HIS A 146 1.81 4.38 14.18
N LEU A 147 2.79 3.84 13.45
CA LEU A 147 3.17 2.42 13.51
C LEU A 147 3.60 2.00 14.93
N LEU A 148 4.30 2.89 15.63
CA LEU A 148 4.80 2.65 16.99
C LEU A 148 3.84 3.13 18.09
N SER A 149 2.68 3.67 17.74
CA SER A 149 1.67 4.11 18.71
C SER A 149 1.05 2.91 19.45
N PRO A 150 0.48 3.11 20.66
CA PRO A 150 -0.23 2.04 21.37
C PRO A 150 -1.38 1.41 20.56
N ALA A 151 -1.96 2.17 19.64
CA ALA A 151 -3.06 1.71 18.79
C ALA A 151 -2.59 0.64 17.79
N MET A 152 -1.39 0.80 17.24
CA MET A 152 -0.79 -0.12 16.26
C MET A 152 0.17 -1.11 16.90
N PHE A 153 1.11 -0.65 17.72
CA PHE A 153 2.12 -1.50 18.35
C PHE A 153 1.59 -2.16 19.63
N SER A 154 1.60 -3.48 19.65
CA SER A 154 1.06 -4.30 20.74
C SER A 154 2.05 -4.63 21.86
N GLY A 155 3.32 -4.26 21.69
CA GLY A 155 4.44 -4.80 22.47
C GLY A 155 5.06 -6.05 21.87
N TRP A 156 4.30 -6.82 21.08
CA TRP A 156 4.79 -8.00 20.34
C TRP A 156 5.07 -7.71 18.86
N GLY A 157 4.55 -6.59 18.35
CA GLY A 157 4.65 -6.17 16.96
C GLY A 157 3.53 -5.21 16.59
N VAL A 158 3.62 -4.68 15.37
CA VAL A 158 2.61 -3.85 14.72
C VAL A 158 1.43 -4.73 14.30
N ARG A 159 0.24 -4.38 14.77
CA ARG A 159 -1.03 -5.01 14.40
C ARG A 159 -1.35 -4.70 12.94
N THR A 160 -1.97 -5.65 12.26
CA THR A 160 -2.50 -5.45 10.90
C THR A 160 -3.47 -4.29 10.80
N LEU A 161 -4.27 -4.05 11.84
CA LEU A 161 -5.26 -2.96 11.94
C LEU A 161 -5.20 -2.37 13.36
N ALA A 162 -5.28 -1.05 13.48
CA ALA A 162 -5.25 -0.38 14.78
C ALA A 162 -6.41 -0.84 15.67
N ASN A 163 -6.19 -0.87 16.99
CA ASN A 163 -7.24 -1.22 17.95
C ASN A 163 -8.36 -0.19 18.09
N THR A 164 -8.25 0.94 17.38
CA THR A 164 -9.24 2.02 17.29
C THR A 164 -10.17 1.89 16.08
N GLU A 165 -9.91 0.94 15.18
CA GLU A 165 -10.72 0.75 13.97
C GLU A 165 -11.94 -0.13 14.26
N ALA A 166 -13.09 0.18 13.63
CA ALA A 166 -14.35 -0.49 13.92
C ALA A 166 -14.32 -2.02 13.68
N ARG A 167 -13.45 -2.49 12.78
CA ARG A 167 -13.27 -3.93 12.48
C ARG A 167 -12.17 -4.61 13.26
N TYR A 168 -11.53 -3.93 14.20
CA TYR A 168 -10.46 -4.52 14.98
C TYR A 168 -10.91 -5.80 15.70
N ASN A 169 -10.15 -6.87 15.49
CA ASN A 169 -10.27 -8.11 16.23
C ASN A 169 -8.86 -8.63 16.57
N PRO A 170 -8.47 -8.75 17.86
CA PRO A 170 -7.13 -9.15 18.25
C PRO A 170 -6.71 -10.55 17.75
N VAL A 171 -7.68 -11.41 17.41
CA VAL A 171 -7.43 -12.74 16.83
C VAL A 171 -7.86 -12.83 15.35
N GLY A 172 -8.25 -11.71 14.75
CA GLY A 172 -8.66 -11.63 13.34
C GLY A 172 -7.46 -11.70 12.39
N TYR A 173 -7.57 -12.53 11.36
CA TYR A 173 -6.46 -12.89 10.46
C TYR A 173 -5.79 -11.67 9.79
N HIS A 174 -6.55 -10.67 9.33
CA HIS A 174 -5.98 -9.44 8.73
C HIS A 174 -6.53 -8.14 9.34
N VAL A 175 -7.18 -8.24 10.49
CA VAL A 175 -7.90 -7.12 11.15
C VAL A 175 -7.49 -6.94 12.62
N GLY A 176 -6.29 -7.35 12.99
CA GLY A 176 -5.75 -7.05 14.33
C GLY A 176 -4.60 -7.92 14.80
N THR A 177 -4.39 -9.10 14.19
CA THR A 177 -3.22 -9.96 14.48
C THR A 177 -1.91 -9.32 14.01
N VAL A 178 -0.80 -9.82 14.55
CA VAL A 178 0.58 -9.43 14.21
C VAL A 178 1.18 -10.48 13.29
N TRP A 179 1.65 -10.06 12.12
CA TRP A 179 2.24 -10.94 11.11
C TRP A 179 3.77 -10.79 11.03
N PRO A 180 4.55 -11.88 11.11
CA PRO A 180 6.01 -11.81 11.06
C PRO A 180 6.55 -11.16 9.77
N PHE A 181 5.99 -11.47 8.60
CA PHE A 181 6.48 -10.92 7.34
C PHE A 181 6.18 -9.41 7.22
N ASP A 182 4.95 -9.00 7.56
CA ASP A 182 4.52 -7.58 7.60
C ASP A 182 5.45 -6.80 8.53
N ASN A 183 5.66 -7.31 9.75
CA ASN A 183 6.55 -6.70 10.73
C ASN A 183 8.02 -6.68 10.28
N SER A 184 8.47 -7.66 9.50
CA SER A 184 9.83 -7.66 8.94
C SER A 184 10.02 -6.55 7.90
N ILE A 185 9.01 -6.33 7.04
CA ILE A 185 9.03 -5.24 6.07
C ILE A 185 8.95 -3.89 6.77
N ILE A 186 8.06 -3.75 7.76
CA ILE A 186 7.94 -2.55 8.59
C ILE A 186 9.27 -2.23 9.27
N ALA A 187 9.88 -3.21 9.95
CA ALA A 187 11.15 -3.02 10.65
C ALA A 187 12.31 -2.66 9.71
N TRP A 188 12.27 -3.08 8.44
CA TRP A 188 13.26 -2.67 7.46
C TRP A 188 13.00 -1.26 6.91
N GLY A 189 11.74 -0.84 6.84
CA GLY A 189 11.38 0.52 6.43
C GLY A 189 11.66 1.59 7.50
N LEU A 190 11.64 1.20 8.77
CA LEU A 190 11.96 2.05 9.94
C LEU A 190 13.46 2.32 10.06
#